data_AF-A0A8T5KRW6-F1
#
_entry.id   AF-A0A8T5KRW6-F1
#
_cell.length_a   1.000
_cell.length_b   1.000
_cell.length_c   1.000
_cell.angle_alpha   90.00
_cell.angle_beta   90.00
_cell.angle_gamma   90.00
#
_symmetry.space_group_name_H-M   'P 1'
#
loop_
_entity.id
_entity.type
_entity.pdbx_description
1 polymer ?
#
loop_
_entity_poly.entity_id
_entity_poly.type
_entity_poly.pdbx_seq_one_letter_code
_entity_poly.pdbx_strand_id
1 'polypeptide(L)'
;MAPETMGKINVFGSVEEISKLVKDTGRGFCLDFAHILAREKKVDYRKIALLFPQEKWHCHFSGIVYGDKGEMHHRSTKKEEWQKLLKNFPHGMKITIINESPTMLEDSIQGLEIYNSMH
;
A
#
# COMPACT_ATOMS: atom_id res chain seq x y z
N MET A 1 4.45 6.61 -16.26
CA MET A 1 4.65 5.31 -15.59
C MET A 1 5.02 5.61 -14.14
N ALA A 2 4.27 5.06 -13.18
CA ALA A 2 4.54 5.22 -11.75
C ALA A 2 5.07 3.87 -11.25
N PRO A 3 6.34 3.77 -10.82
CA PRO A 3 6.88 2.54 -10.26
C PRO A 3 6.16 2.21 -8.95
N GLU A 4 5.94 0.92 -8.73
CA GLU A 4 5.23 0.36 -7.59
C GLU A 4 6.21 -0.30 -6.63
N THR A 5 5.92 -0.24 -5.33
CA THR A 5 6.63 -1.06 -4.34
C THR A 5 6.37 -2.55 -4.59
N MET A 6 7.40 -3.38 -4.42
CA MET A 6 7.35 -4.81 -4.76
C MET A 6 7.51 -5.69 -3.53
N GLY A 7 6.74 -6.78 -3.45
CA GLY A 7 6.67 -7.61 -2.25
C GLY A 7 7.79 -8.64 -2.11
N LYS A 8 8.50 -8.97 -3.20
CA LYS A 8 9.68 -9.86 -3.16
C LYS A 8 10.93 -9.11 -2.73
N ILE A 9 11.77 -9.75 -1.92
CA ILE A 9 12.99 -9.12 -1.36
C ILE A 9 14.12 -9.02 -2.38
N ASN A 10 14.16 -9.92 -3.37
CA ASN A 10 15.23 -10.01 -4.36
C ASN A 10 14.98 -9.18 -5.63
N VAL A 11 14.01 -8.26 -5.62
CA VAL A 11 13.72 -7.36 -6.74
C VAL A 11 13.78 -5.92 -6.28
N PHE A 12 14.03 -5.00 -7.20
CA PHE A 12 13.91 -3.57 -6.93
C PHE A 12 12.44 -3.22 -6.62
N GLY A 13 12.21 -2.41 -5.58
CA GLY A 13 10.87 -1.93 -5.22
C GLY A 13 10.65 -1.72 -3.72
N SER A 14 11.70 -1.47 -2.93
CA SER A 14 11.55 -1.07 -1.52
C SER A 14 10.94 0.32 -1.43
N VAL A 15 10.38 0.67 -0.27
CA VAL A 15 9.88 2.03 -0.01
C VAL A 15 10.96 3.08 -0.28
N GLU A 16 12.21 2.83 0.13
CA GLU A 16 13.36 3.71 -0.10
C GLU A 16 13.79 3.75 -1.56
N GLU A 17 13.83 2.59 -2.23
CA GLU A 17 14.18 2.48 -3.64
C GLU A 17 13.20 3.27 -4.52
N ILE A 18 11.90 3.10 -4.26
CA ILE A 18 10.85 3.86 -4.97
C ILE A 18 10.94 5.35 -4.63
N SER A 19 11.09 5.73 -3.36
CA SER A 19 11.23 7.14 -2.97
C SER A 19 12.44 7.80 -3.63
N LYS A 20 13.58 7.11 -3.69
CA LYS A 20 14.78 7.61 -4.39
C LYS A 20 14.51 7.77 -5.88
N LEU A 21 13.91 6.78 -6.54
CA LEU A 21 13.59 6.85 -7.96
C LEU A 21 12.64 8.01 -8.29
N VAL A 22 11.65 8.26 -7.44
CA VAL A 22 10.74 9.41 -7.55
C VAL A 22 11.51 10.73 -7.44
N LYS A 23 12.43 10.86 -6.47
CA LYS A 23 13.27 12.06 -6.31
C LYS A 23 14.18 12.29 -7.51
N ASP A 24 14.80 11.23 -8.03
CA ASP A 24 15.76 11.31 -9.12
C ASP A 24 15.08 11.59 -10.48
N THR A 25 13.83 11.14 -10.68
CA THR A 25 13.15 11.23 -11.98
C THR A 25 11.99 12.21 -12.03
N GLY A 26 11.49 12.66 -10.88
CA GLY A 26 10.28 13.49 -10.78
C GLY A 26 8.98 12.80 -11.19
N ARG A 27 8.98 11.47 -11.40
CA ARG A 27 7.78 10.70 -11.75
C ARG A 27 6.94 10.37 -10.53
N GLY A 28 5.65 10.07 -10.74
CA GLY A 28 4.75 9.61 -9.67
C GLY A 28 5.14 8.23 -9.13
N PHE A 29 4.43 7.73 -8.12
CA PHE A 29 4.67 6.44 -7.47
C PHE A 29 3.35 5.69 -7.23
N CYS A 30 3.46 4.38 -7.02
CA CYS A 30 2.40 3.55 -6.44
C CYS A 30 2.91 2.89 -5.16
N LEU A 31 2.16 3.03 -4.06
CA LEU A 31 2.43 2.31 -2.82
C LEU A 31 1.48 1.13 -2.69
N ASP A 32 2.00 -0.08 -2.83
CA ASP A 32 1.27 -1.29 -2.47
C ASP A 32 1.59 -1.70 -1.04
N PHE A 33 0.59 -1.59 -0.17
CA PHE A 33 0.75 -1.88 1.26
C PHE A 33 0.83 -3.39 1.57
N ALA A 34 0.30 -4.25 0.71
CA ALA A 34 0.46 -5.70 0.81
C ALA A 34 1.90 -6.10 0.49
N HIS A 35 2.48 -5.54 -0.56
CA HIS A 35 3.89 -5.70 -0.93
C HIS A 35 4.83 -5.18 0.15
N ILE A 36 4.60 -3.97 0.67
CA ILE A 36 5.41 -3.41 1.77
C ILE A 36 5.34 -4.33 2.98
N LEU A 37 4.14 -4.80 3.38
CA LEU A 37 3.99 -5.74 4.48
C LEU A 37 4.72 -7.06 4.22
N ALA A 38 4.61 -7.62 3.02
CA ALA A 38 5.26 -8.87 2.66
C ALA A 38 6.78 -8.77 2.65
N ARG A 39 7.33 -7.67 2.15
CA ARG A 39 8.78 -7.40 2.10
C ARG A 39 9.35 -7.09 3.49
N GLU A 40 8.79 -6.10 4.18
CA GLU A 40 9.35 -5.54 5.42
C GLU A 40 8.83 -6.22 6.70
N LYS A 41 7.84 -7.13 6.57
CA LYS A 41 7.13 -7.82 7.68
C LYS A 41 6.33 -6.90 8.61
N LYS A 42 6.36 -5.60 8.35
CA LYS A 42 5.57 -4.56 8.99
C LYS A 42 5.41 -3.39 8.02
N VAL A 43 4.40 -2.57 8.25
CA VAL A 43 4.23 -1.30 7.53
C VAL A 43 4.60 -0.17 8.48
N ASP A 44 5.67 0.56 8.17
CA ASP A 44 6.07 1.76 8.90
C ASP A 44 5.46 3.00 8.25
N TYR A 45 4.22 3.31 8.64
CA TYR A 45 3.47 4.43 8.06
C TYR A 45 4.14 5.79 8.26
N ARG A 46 4.88 5.99 9.36
CA ARG A 46 5.58 7.25 9.64
C ARG A 46 6.75 7.43 8.66
N LYS A 47 7.55 6.38 8.48
CA LYS A 47 8.63 6.36 7.49
C LYS A 47 8.09 6.60 6.08
N ILE A 48 7.00 5.92 5.71
CA ILE A 48 6.37 6.09 4.38
C ILE A 48 5.92 7.54 4.18
N ALA A 49 5.21 8.14 5.15
CA ALA A 49 4.75 9.53 5.05
C ALA A 49 5.93 10.52 4.89
N LEU A 50 7.05 10.28 5.57
CA LEU A 50 8.26 11.11 5.42
C LEU A 50 8.94 10.95 4.05
N LEU A 51 8.92 9.75 3.48
CA LEU A 51 9.54 9.45 2.19
C LEU A 51 8.69 9.88 0.99
N PHE A 52 7.38 10.02 1.18
CA PHE A 52 6.39 10.36 0.16
C PHE A 52 5.55 11.60 0.56
N PRO A 53 6.14 12.80 0.65
CA PRO A 53 5.44 14.01 1.10
C PRO A 53 4.42 14.58 0.11
N GLN A 54 4.25 13.97 -1.08
CA GLN A 54 3.38 14.46 -2.14
C GLN A 54 1.89 14.34 -1.77
N GLU A 55 1.09 15.40 -1.92
CA GLU A 55 -0.32 15.44 -1.50
C GLU A 55 -1.25 14.38 -2.14
N LYS A 56 -0.87 13.83 -3.30
CA LYS A 56 -1.67 12.86 -4.05
C LYS A 56 -0.98 11.50 -4.02
N TRP A 57 -1.62 10.53 -3.39
CA TRP A 57 -1.12 9.15 -3.34
C TRP A 57 -1.98 8.26 -4.21
N HIS A 58 -1.30 7.45 -5.04
CA HIS A 58 -1.91 6.31 -5.69
C HIS A 58 -1.41 5.06 -4.96
N CYS A 59 -2.33 4.27 -4.46
CA CYS A 59 -2.04 3.13 -3.60
C CYS A 59 -2.75 1.89 -4.09
N HIS A 60 -2.15 0.76 -3.80
CA HIS A 60 -2.74 -0.56 -3.93
C HIS A 60 -2.86 -1.20 -2.56
N PHE A 61 -3.90 -2.01 -2.39
CA PHE A 61 -4.14 -2.72 -1.14
C PHE A 61 -4.87 -4.04 -1.34
N SER A 62 -4.44 -5.05 -0.62
CA SER A 62 -5.12 -6.34 -0.53
C SER A 62 -4.70 -7.04 0.75
N GLY A 63 -5.39 -8.14 1.09
CA GLY A 63 -4.80 -9.11 1.99
C GLY A 63 -3.65 -9.82 1.28
N ILE A 64 -2.63 -10.26 2.03
CA ILE A 64 -1.45 -10.90 1.43
C ILE A 64 -1.04 -12.17 2.16
N VAL A 65 -0.56 -13.15 1.38
CA VAL A 65 0.18 -14.32 1.86
C VAL A 65 1.66 -14.14 1.51
N TYR A 66 2.53 -14.27 2.50
CA TYR A 66 3.97 -14.07 2.34
C TYR A 66 4.79 -14.98 3.26
N GLY A 67 6.01 -15.28 2.84
CA GLY A 67 7.00 -16.05 3.60
C GLY A 67 8.35 -15.32 3.65
N ASP A 68 9.43 -15.99 4.03
CA ASP A 68 10.74 -15.35 4.24
C ASP A 68 11.29 -14.63 3.00
N LYS A 69 10.94 -15.09 1.80
CA LYS A 69 11.36 -14.47 0.53
C LYS A 69 10.50 -13.28 0.09
N GLY A 70 9.49 -12.95 0.87
CA GLY A 70 8.51 -11.91 0.57
C GLY A 70 7.18 -12.49 0.11
N GLU A 71 6.51 -11.74 -0.76
CA GLU A 71 5.18 -12.00 -1.30
C GLU A 71 5.06 -13.35 -2.02
N MET A 72 3.91 -14.01 -1.82
CA MET A 72 3.53 -15.23 -2.53
C MET A 72 2.32 -15.00 -3.45
N HIS A 73 1.22 -14.47 -2.91
CA HIS A 73 0.04 -14.06 -3.68
C HIS A 73 -0.92 -13.23 -2.82
N HIS A 74 -1.74 -12.40 -3.49
CA HIS A 74 -2.84 -11.67 -2.88
C HIS A 74 -3.97 -12.60 -2.44
N ARG A 75 -4.66 -12.22 -1.36
CA ARG A 75 -5.85 -12.90 -0.83
C ARG A 75 -6.91 -11.86 -0.48
N SER A 76 -8.12 -12.32 -0.22
CA SER A 76 -9.19 -11.46 0.29
C SER A 76 -8.75 -10.68 1.52
N THR A 77 -9.15 -9.41 1.54
CA THR A 77 -8.78 -8.40 2.51
C THR A 77 -9.68 -8.53 3.72
N LYS A 78 -9.12 -8.59 4.93
CA LYS A 78 -9.93 -8.63 6.15
C LYS A 78 -10.31 -7.22 6.59
N LYS A 79 -11.43 -7.12 7.30
CA LYS A 79 -11.92 -5.87 7.89
C LYS A 79 -10.88 -5.19 8.77
N GLU A 80 -10.14 -5.95 9.58
CA GLU A 80 -9.12 -5.40 10.48
C GLU A 80 -7.93 -4.79 9.71
N GLU A 81 -7.61 -5.36 8.54
CA GLU A 81 -6.54 -4.87 7.67
C GLU A 81 -6.93 -3.54 7.04
N TRP A 82 -8.17 -3.43 6.54
CA TRP A 82 -8.74 -2.17 6.08
C TRP A 82 -8.74 -1.10 7.17
N GLN A 83 -9.25 -1.43 8.36
CA GLN A 83 -9.26 -0.51 9.49
C GLN A 83 -7.85 -0.05 9.87
N LYS A 84 -6.88 -0.97 9.86
CA LYS A 84 -5.48 -0.64 10.14
C LYS A 84 -4.91 0.32 9.10
N LEU A 85 -5.15 0.08 7.82
CA LEU A 85 -4.70 0.96 6.74
C LEU A 85 -5.29 2.37 6.89
N LEU A 86 -6.63 2.47 6.95
CA LEU A 86 -7.34 3.74 6.97
C LEU A 86 -7.00 4.59 8.20
N LYS A 87 -6.79 3.97 9.36
CA LYS A 87 -6.37 4.67 10.60
C LYS A 87 -4.97 5.26 10.54
N ASN A 88 -4.09 4.73 9.69
CA ASN A 88 -2.69 5.15 9.63
C ASN A 88 -2.38 6.04 8.42
N PHE A 89 -3.37 6.33 7.57
CA PHE A 89 -3.14 7.27 6.48
C PHE A 89 -2.89 8.69 7.00
N PRO A 90 -1.97 9.42 6.34
CA PRO A 90 -1.73 10.81 6.66
C PRO A 90 -2.96 11.68 6.37
N HIS A 91 -3.24 12.62 7.28
CA HIS A 91 -4.35 13.55 7.14
C HIS A 91 -4.09 14.61 6.05
N GLY A 92 -5.16 15.09 5.41
CA GLY A 92 -5.09 16.17 4.43
C GLY A 92 -4.59 15.75 3.04
N MET A 93 -4.40 14.45 2.80
CA MET A 93 -3.91 13.92 1.52
C MET A 93 -5.07 13.38 0.67
N LYS A 94 -4.89 13.42 -0.65
CA LYS A 94 -5.82 12.81 -1.62
C LYS A 94 -5.29 11.43 -1.98
N ILE A 95 -5.92 10.40 -1.43
CA ILE A 95 -5.46 9.02 -1.55
C ILE A 95 -6.46 8.23 -2.40
N THR A 96 -5.98 7.69 -3.52
CA THR A 96 -6.71 6.70 -4.32
C THR A 96 -6.20 5.32 -3.96
N ILE A 97 -7.11 4.39 -3.67
CA ILE A 97 -6.79 2.99 -3.33
C ILE A 97 -7.44 2.09 -4.37
N ILE A 98 -6.64 1.26 -5.03
CA ILE A 98 -7.15 0.14 -5.84
C ILE A 98 -7.01 -1.14 -5.02
N ASN A 99 -8.09 -1.90 -4.91
CA ASN A 99 -8.02 -3.21 -4.26
C ASN A 99 -7.59 -4.28 -5.27
N GLU A 100 -6.56 -5.04 -4.96
CA GLU A 100 -5.98 -6.06 -5.85
C GLU A 100 -6.17 -7.49 -5.33
N SER A 101 -7.14 -7.71 -4.44
CA SER A 101 -7.45 -9.05 -3.95
C SER A 101 -8.15 -9.88 -5.03
N PRO A 102 -8.27 -11.22 -4.85
CA PRO A 102 -9.13 -12.04 -5.70
C PRO A 102 -10.63 -11.68 -5.65
N THR A 103 -11.07 -10.94 -4.62
CA THR A 103 -12.45 -10.51 -4.37
C THR A 103 -12.57 -8.98 -4.41
N MET A 104 -12.01 -8.37 -5.46
CA MET A 104 -11.82 -6.91 -5.55
C MET A 104 -13.09 -6.09 -5.28
N LEU A 105 -14.23 -6.52 -5.84
CA LEU A 105 -15.49 -5.78 -5.74
C LEU A 105 -16.00 -5.79 -4.30
N GLU A 106 -16.12 -6.97 -3.71
CA GLU A 106 -16.59 -7.16 -2.34
C GLU A 106 -15.67 -6.47 -1.33
N ASP A 107 -14.35 -6.62 -1.51
CA ASP A 107 -13.36 -6.01 -0.63
C ASP A 107 -13.36 -4.48 -0.73
N SER A 108 -13.59 -3.93 -1.93
CA SER A 108 -13.69 -2.48 -2.14
C SER A 108 -14.95 -1.90 -1.50
N ILE A 109 -16.09 -2.59 -1.64
CA ILE A 109 -17.35 -2.22 -0.98
C ILE A 109 -17.16 -2.22 0.54
N GLN A 110 -16.57 -3.28 1.09
CA GLN A 110 -16.27 -3.37 2.51
C GLN A 110 -15.34 -2.24 2.99
N GLY A 111 -14.30 -1.92 2.21
CA GLY A 111 -13.40 -0.81 2.51
C GLY A 111 -14.13 0.54 2.58
N LEU A 112 -15.06 0.79 1.64
CA LEU A 112 -15.87 2.01 1.61
C LEU A 112 -16.84 2.09 2.81
N GLU A 113 -17.49 0.97 3.17
CA GLU A 113 -18.36 0.91 4.36
C GLU A 113 -17.58 1.21 5.64
N ILE A 114 -16.38 0.64 5.79
CA ILE A 114 -15.51 0.91 6.94
C ILE A 114 -15.13 2.39 6.98
N TYR A 115 -14.70 2.96 5.86
CA TYR A 115 -14.32 4.37 5.78
C TYR A 115 -15.48 5.30 6.18
N ASN A 116 -16.68 5.03 5.66
CA ASN A 116 -17.89 5.79 5.99
C ASN A 116 -18.30 5.65 7.45
N SER A 117 -18.05 4.49 8.08
CA SER A 117 -18.34 4.29 9.52
C SER A 117 -17.34 4.96 10.47
N MET A 118 -16.21 5.44 9.95
CA MET A 118 -15.17 6.13 10.74
C MET A 118 -15.40 7.65 10.81
N HIS A 119 -16.40 8.16 10.08
CA HIS A 119 -16.80 9.57 10.01
C HIS A 119 -18.26 9.72 10.44
#